data_AF-A0A965QD96-F1
#
_entry.id   AF-A0A965QD96-F1
#
_cell.length_a   1.000
_cell.length_b   1.000
_cell.length_c   1.000
_cell.angle_alpha   90.00
_cell.angle_beta   90.00
_cell.angle_gamma   90.00
#
_symmetry.space_group_name_H-M   'P 1'
#
loop_
_entity.id
_entity.type
_entity.pdbx_description
1 polymer ?
#
loop_
_entity_poly.entity_id
_entity_poly.type
_entity_poly.pdbx_seq_one_letter_code
_entity_poly.pdbx_strand_id
1 'polypeptide(L)'
;MLVNCVAYQNGHKLADITKQQISDYISRPECFVWVALADADGGELGEMQEEFGLHDLAVEDALYGHQRPKFEEYGDTLFFVLHMVEAAEDDLHVGEADIFIGRNFVLSVRSRAQKGFAEVRARCEREPELLRHGSGYVLYALIDAVVDRYFPIL
;
A
#
# COMPACT_ATOMS: atom_id res chain seq x y z
N MET A 1 -0.22 -10.82 -6.71
CA MET A 1 0.60 -10.36 -7.85
C MET A 1 1.22 -8.98 -7.60
N LEU A 2 2.52 -8.85 -7.81
CA LEU A 2 3.21 -7.55 -7.85
C LEU A 2 2.68 -6.64 -8.98
N VAL A 3 2.20 -5.45 -8.62
CA VAL A 3 1.72 -4.43 -9.55
C VAL A 3 2.82 -3.43 -9.87
N ASN A 4 3.49 -2.91 -8.84
CA ASN A 4 4.62 -2.00 -8.98
C ASN A 4 5.49 -1.98 -7.73
N CYS A 5 6.77 -1.71 -7.92
CA CYS A 5 7.78 -1.56 -6.87
C CYS A 5 8.70 -0.43 -7.30
N VAL A 6 8.66 0.70 -6.59
CA VAL A 6 9.31 1.94 -7.03
C VAL A 6 10.02 2.62 -5.88
N ALA A 7 11.25 3.05 -6.12
CA ALA A 7 12.00 3.91 -5.20
C ALA A 7 11.78 5.39 -5.57
N TYR A 8 11.60 6.22 -4.54
CA TYR A 8 11.46 7.66 -4.65
C TYR A 8 12.50 8.38 -3.80
N GLN A 9 12.89 9.57 -4.22
CA GLN A 9 13.78 10.46 -3.49
C GLN A 9 13.34 11.90 -3.70
N ASN A 10 13.20 12.68 -2.62
CA ASN A 10 12.82 14.10 -2.68
C ASN A 10 11.57 14.40 -3.53
N GLY A 11 10.59 13.50 -3.52
CA GLY A 11 9.33 13.64 -4.27
C GLY A 11 9.39 13.22 -5.74
N HIS A 12 10.50 12.66 -6.20
CA HIS A 12 10.66 12.18 -7.58
C HIS A 12 10.89 10.68 -7.61
N LYS A 13 10.33 10.03 -8.64
CA LYS A 13 10.62 8.64 -8.95
C LYS A 13 12.10 8.50 -9.33
N LEU A 14 12.80 7.61 -8.65
CA LEU A 14 14.21 7.31 -8.91
C LEU A 14 14.34 6.14 -9.89
N ALA A 15 13.65 5.03 -9.61
CA ALA A 15 13.65 3.83 -10.44
C ALA A 15 12.46 2.92 -10.13
N ASP A 16 12.00 2.17 -11.12
CA ASP A 16 11.32 0.89 -10.88
C ASP A 16 12.37 -0.12 -10.41
N ILE A 17 12.11 -0.83 -9.31
CA ILE A 17 13.07 -1.71 -8.66
C ILE A 17 12.51 -3.13 -8.53
N THR A 18 13.38 -4.13 -8.47
CA THR A 18 12.97 -5.50 -8.14
C THR A 18 12.77 -5.65 -6.64
N LYS A 19 12.11 -6.74 -6.21
CA LYS A 19 11.92 -7.04 -4.79
C LYS A 19 13.26 -7.16 -4.04
N GLN A 20 14.25 -7.77 -4.66
CA GLN A 20 15.60 -7.96 -4.10
C GLN A 20 16.37 -6.65 -3.91
N GLN A 21 15.93 -5.56 -4.54
CA GLN A 21 16.54 -4.24 -4.41
C GLN A 21 15.88 -3.40 -3.31
N ILE A 22 14.78 -3.87 -2.70
CA ILE A 22 14.02 -3.09 -1.71
C ILE A 22 14.92 -2.66 -0.55
N SER A 23 15.62 -3.61 0.07
CA SER A 23 16.57 -3.35 1.17
C SER A 23 17.66 -2.32 0.83
N ASP A 24 18.14 -2.28 -0.42
CA ASP A 24 19.17 -1.33 -0.87
C ASP A 24 18.70 0.13 -0.89
N TYR A 25 17.39 0.35 -1.05
CA TYR A 25 16.78 1.69 -1.07
C TYR A 25 16.21 2.09 0.28
N ILE A 26 15.63 1.18 1.06
CA ILE A 26 15.12 1.48 2.40
C ILE A 26 16.25 1.97 3.32
N SER A 27 17.45 1.41 3.18
CA SER A 27 18.63 1.78 3.97
C SER A 27 19.12 3.21 3.70
N ARG A 28 18.63 3.89 2.66
CA ARG A 28 18.96 5.27 2.31
C ARG A 28 17.95 6.23 2.97
N PRO A 29 18.35 7.08 3.94
CA PRO A 29 17.43 7.93 4.70
C PRO A 29 16.59 8.90 3.87
N GLU A 30 17.08 9.30 2.69
CA GLU A 30 16.43 10.23 1.78
C GLU A 30 15.48 9.56 0.77
N CYS A 31 15.42 8.22 0.78
CA CYS A 31 14.58 7.44 -0.10
C CYS A 31 13.40 6.83 0.64
N PHE A 32 12.32 6.58 -0.09
CA PHE A 32 11.31 5.62 0.35
C PHE A 32 10.87 4.71 -0.80
N VAL A 33 10.45 3.50 -0.46
CA VAL A 33 9.98 2.49 -1.41
C VAL A 33 8.45 2.39 -1.32
N TRP A 34 7.77 2.45 -2.46
CA TRP A 34 6.33 2.21 -2.52
C TRP A 34 6.02 1.00 -3.40
N VAL A 35 5.55 -0.06 -2.74
CA VAL A 35 5.15 -1.33 -3.37
C VAL A 35 3.63 -1.44 -3.38
N ALA A 36 3.07 -1.93 -4.50
CA ALA A 36 1.67 -2.35 -4.55
C ALA A 36 1.56 -3.80 -5.03
N LEU A 37 0.79 -4.60 -4.28
CA LEU A 37 0.38 -5.94 -4.63
C LEU A 37 -1.15 -5.97 -4.88
N ALA A 38 -1.58 -6.89 -5.73
CA ALA A 38 -2.99 -7.20 -5.98
C ALA A 38 -3.20 -8.71 -5.90
N ASP A 39 -4.11 -9.15 -5.04
CA ASP A 39 -4.41 -10.56 -4.75
C ASP A 39 -3.10 -11.35 -4.54
N ALA A 40 -2.33 -10.92 -3.53
CA ALA A 40 -1.03 -11.49 -3.21
C ALA A 40 -1.18 -12.91 -2.66
N ASP A 41 -0.33 -13.83 -3.11
CA ASP A 41 -0.23 -15.14 -2.46
C ASP A 41 0.71 -15.09 -1.24
N GLY A 42 0.73 -16.18 -0.47
CA GLY A 42 1.55 -16.27 0.73
C GLY A 42 3.06 -16.19 0.45
N GLY A 43 3.51 -16.58 -0.75
CA GLY A 43 4.92 -16.45 -1.14
C GLY A 43 5.30 -15.00 -1.37
N GLU A 44 4.48 -14.25 -2.10
CA GLU A 44 4.69 -12.83 -2.34
C GLU A 44 4.64 -12.01 -1.04
N LEU A 45 3.70 -12.33 -0.14
CA LEU A 45 3.61 -11.69 1.18
C LEU A 45 4.80 -12.05 2.08
N GLY A 46 5.25 -13.31 2.05
CA GLY A 46 6.44 -13.75 2.78
C GLY A 46 7.72 -13.02 2.33
N GLU A 47 7.91 -12.81 1.03
CA GLU A 47 9.03 -12.00 0.54
C GLU A 47 8.97 -10.56 1.04
N MET A 48 7.78 -9.94 1.06
CA MET A 48 7.62 -8.59 1.62
C MET A 48 7.81 -8.57 3.13
N GLN A 49 7.38 -9.62 3.81
CA GLN A 49 7.61 -9.77 5.24
C GLN A 49 9.10 -9.75 5.57
N GLU A 50 9.91 -10.49 4.83
CA GLU A 50 11.36 -10.52 5.00
C GLU A 50 12.01 -9.17 4.67
N GLU A 51 11.67 -8.55 3.53
CA GLU A 51 12.28 -7.29 3.08
C GLU A 51 11.95 -6.09 3.98
N PHE A 52 10.74 -6.06 4.57
CA PHE A 52 10.28 -4.94 5.40
C PHE A 52 10.29 -5.24 6.92
N GLY A 53 10.52 -6.49 7.32
CA GLY A 53 10.40 -6.91 8.72
C GLY A 53 8.97 -6.82 9.24
N LEU A 54 7.97 -7.24 8.44
CA LEU A 54 6.56 -7.16 8.81
C LEU A 54 6.22 -8.18 9.91
N HIS A 55 5.31 -7.78 10.81
CA HIS A 55 4.88 -8.65 11.90
C HIS A 55 3.99 -9.78 11.41
N ASP A 56 4.20 -11.01 11.92
CA ASP A 56 3.49 -12.23 11.49
C ASP A 56 1.97 -12.05 11.45
N LEU A 57 1.38 -11.54 12.53
CA LEU A 57 -0.07 -11.31 12.63
C LEU A 57 -0.62 -10.35 11.55
N ALA A 58 0.14 -9.33 11.17
CA ALA A 58 -0.30 -8.38 10.16
C ALA A 58 -0.23 -8.98 8.74
N VAL A 59 0.77 -9.83 8.50
CA VAL A 59 0.89 -10.60 7.25
C VAL A 59 -0.20 -11.65 7.14
N GLU A 60 -0.49 -12.34 8.25
CA GLU A 60 -1.61 -13.29 8.37
C GLU A 60 -2.95 -12.61 8.03
N ASP A 61 -3.20 -11.45 8.63
CA ASP A 61 -4.41 -10.66 8.36
C ASP A 61 -4.52 -10.26 6.89
N ALA A 62 -3.45 -9.74 6.27
CA ALA A 62 -3.45 -9.36 4.86
C ALA A 62 -3.58 -10.56 3.88
N LEU A 63 -3.16 -11.76 4.30
CA LEU A 63 -3.27 -12.98 3.49
C LEU A 63 -4.69 -13.57 3.51
N TYR A 64 -5.30 -13.65 4.69
CA TYR A 64 -6.62 -14.27 4.86
C TYR A 64 -7.79 -13.28 4.67
N GLY A 65 -7.55 -12.01 4.97
CA GLY A 65 -8.50 -10.90 4.84
C GLY A 65 -9.72 -11.04 5.73
N HIS A 66 -10.83 -10.41 5.32
CA HIS A 66 -12.10 -10.33 6.07
C HIS A 66 -11.98 -9.62 7.41
N GLN A 67 -10.96 -8.78 7.53
CA GLN A 67 -10.74 -8.02 8.75
C GLN A 67 -11.74 -6.86 8.80
N ARG A 68 -12.08 -6.41 10.00
CA ARG A 68 -12.79 -5.13 10.16
C ARG A 68 -11.79 -4.00 9.95
N PRO A 69 -12.21 -2.84 9.41
CA PRO A 69 -11.31 -1.71 9.27
C PRO A 69 -10.72 -1.33 10.62
N LYS A 70 -9.39 -1.26 10.67
CA LYS A 70 -8.60 -1.03 11.88
C LYS A 70 -7.25 -0.44 11.52
N PHE A 71 -6.55 0.06 12.52
CA PHE A 71 -5.11 0.23 12.43
C PHE A 71 -4.45 -0.34 13.67
N GLU A 72 -3.26 -0.87 13.50
CA GLU A 72 -2.46 -1.51 14.55
C GLU A 72 -0.99 -1.04 14.42
N GLU A 73 -0.30 -0.97 15.56
CA GLU A 73 1.12 -0.60 15.63
C GLU A 73 1.96 -1.83 15.95
N TYR A 74 2.98 -2.06 15.14
CA TYR A 74 3.95 -3.14 15.28
C TYR A 74 5.36 -2.56 15.24
N GLY A 75 5.83 -2.06 16.39
CA GLY A 75 7.10 -1.36 16.49
C GLY A 75 7.10 -0.11 15.59
N ASP A 76 8.04 -0.05 14.64
CA ASP A 76 8.17 1.08 13.73
C ASP A 76 7.26 0.99 12.47
N THR A 77 6.41 -0.03 12.39
CA THR A 77 5.46 -0.23 11.29
C THR A 77 4.03 -0.05 11.77
N LEU A 78 3.23 0.71 11.02
CA LEU A 78 1.77 0.75 11.19
C LEU A 78 1.12 -0.11 10.13
N PHE A 79 0.10 -0.85 10.54
CA PHE A 79 -0.72 -1.69 9.69
C PHE A 79 -2.15 -1.15 9.65
N PHE A 80 -2.70 -0.96 8.46
CA PHE A 80 -4.06 -0.48 8.23
C PHE A 80 -4.84 -1.49 7.43
N VAL A 81 -6.07 -1.75 7.86
CA VAL A 81 -7.08 -2.49 7.09
C VAL A 81 -8.17 -1.51 6.68
N LEU A 82 -8.47 -1.43 5.40
CA LEU A 82 -9.56 -0.61 4.87
C LEU A 82 -10.47 -1.44 3.97
N HIS A 83 -11.78 -1.22 4.06
CA HIS A 83 -12.72 -1.83 3.11
C HIS A 83 -12.80 -0.98 1.84
N MET A 84 -12.74 -1.62 0.68
CA MET A 84 -12.99 -0.97 -0.60
C MET A 84 -14.36 -1.38 -1.10
N VAL A 85 -15.32 -0.48 -1.03
CA VAL A 85 -16.69 -0.73 -1.47
C VAL A 85 -16.85 -0.18 -2.89
N GLU A 86 -17.37 -1.02 -3.77
CA GLU A 86 -17.59 -0.73 -5.19
C GLU A 86 -19.01 -1.13 -5.56
N ALA A 87 -19.69 -0.30 -6.35
CA ALA A 87 -21.02 -0.62 -6.86
C ALA A 87 -20.93 -1.79 -7.87
N ALA A 88 -21.78 -2.80 -7.69
CA ALA A 88 -22.09 -3.82 -8.69
C ALA A 88 -23.55 -3.65 -9.15
N GLU A 89 -23.98 -4.39 -10.17
CA GLU A 89 -25.30 -4.19 -10.82
C GLU A 89 -26.47 -4.15 -9.81
N ASP A 90 -26.54 -5.13 -8.90
CA ASP A 90 -27.61 -5.27 -7.91
C ASP A 90 -27.09 -5.41 -6.46
N ASP A 91 -25.79 -5.21 -6.22
CA ASP A 91 -25.18 -5.40 -4.88
C ASP A 91 -23.92 -4.52 -4.70
N LEU A 92 -23.30 -4.60 -3.52
CA LEU A 92 -22.00 -4.02 -3.23
C LEU A 92 -20.92 -5.09 -3.33
N HIS A 93 -19.89 -4.80 -4.11
CA HIS A 93 -18.65 -5.55 -4.06
C HIS A 93 -17.75 -4.97 -2.98
N VAL A 94 -17.34 -5.80 -2.01
CA VAL A 94 -16.48 -5.37 -0.90
C VAL A 94 -15.14 -6.10 -0.98
N GLY A 95 -14.11 -5.33 -1.28
CA GLY A 95 -12.72 -5.75 -1.18
C GLY A 95 -12.01 -5.14 0.01
N GLU A 96 -10.70 -5.36 0.08
CA GLU A 96 -9.83 -4.94 1.17
C GLU A 96 -8.58 -4.26 0.61
N ALA A 97 -8.13 -3.22 1.31
CA ALA A 97 -6.82 -2.61 1.12
C ALA A 97 -6.06 -2.66 2.43
N ASP A 98 -5.04 -3.51 2.46
CA ASP A 98 -4.10 -3.67 3.57
C ASP A 98 -2.88 -2.80 3.31
N ILE A 99 -2.55 -1.91 4.22
CA ILE A 99 -1.46 -0.94 4.04
C ILE A 99 -0.50 -1.07 5.20
N PHE A 100 0.74 -1.45 4.88
CA PHE A 100 1.87 -1.39 5.78
C PHE A 100 2.64 -0.12 5.49
N ILE A 101 2.93 0.65 6.53
CA ILE A 101 3.75 1.86 6.43
C ILE A 101 4.83 1.83 7.50
N GLY A 102 6.07 2.03 7.05
CA GLY A 102 7.19 2.35 7.93
C GLY A 102 7.79 3.71 7.55
N ARG A 103 8.91 4.04 8.19
CA ARG A 103 9.60 5.31 7.98
C ARG A 103 9.97 5.58 6.51
N ASN A 104 10.45 4.55 5.82
CA ASN A 104 10.96 4.64 4.44
C ASN A 104 10.23 3.69 3.48
N PHE A 105 9.03 3.22 3.81
CA PHE A 105 8.27 2.40 2.86
C PHE A 105 6.75 2.51 3.02
N VAL A 106 6.05 2.19 1.95
CA VAL A 106 4.63 1.85 1.93
C VAL A 106 4.45 0.58 1.10
N LEU A 107 3.80 -0.42 1.67
CA LEU A 107 3.31 -1.60 0.95
C LEU A 107 1.79 -1.58 1.03
N SER A 108 1.13 -1.52 -0.14
CA SER A 108 -0.33 -1.67 -0.22
C SER A 108 -0.68 -2.98 -0.90
N VAL A 109 -1.49 -3.81 -0.24
CA VAL A 109 -2.02 -5.06 -0.78
C VAL A 109 -3.52 -4.88 -0.99
N ARG A 110 -3.98 -5.04 -2.22
CA ARG A 110 -5.40 -5.04 -2.54
C ARG A 110 -5.87 -6.47 -2.71
N SER A 111 -7.01 -6.80 -2.10
CA SER A 111 -7.66 -8.10 -2.26
C SER A 111 -9.11 -7.90 -2.67
N ARG A 112 -9.58 -8.68 -3.67
CA ARG A 112 -10.99 -8.74 -4.07
C ARG A 112 -11.61 -7.37 -4.36
N ALA A 113 -10.91 -6.54 -5.11
CA ALA A 113 -11.42 -5.23 -5.53
C ALA A 113 -11.03 -4.94 -6.98
N GLN A 114 -11.97 -4.37 -7.73
CA GLN A 114 -11.83 -4.16 -9.17
C GLN A 114 -10.94 -2.95 -9.47
N LYS A 115 -11.07 -1.87 -8.69
CA LYS A 115 -10.31 -0.64 -8.90
C LYS A 115 -9.03 -0.63 -8.08
N GLY A 116 -7.89 -0.54 -8.76
CA GLY A 116 -6.60 -0.36 -8.12
C GLY A 116 -6.26 1.09 -7.77
N PHE A 117 -5.00 1.33 -7.38
CA PHE A 117 -4.48 2.62 -6.96
C PHE A 117 -3.54 3.28 -8.00
N ALA A 118 -3.61 2.87 -9.27
CA ALA A 118 -2.74 3.39 -10.32
C ALA A 118 -2.88 4.91 -10.51
N GLU A 119 -4.13 5.42 -10.50
CA GLU A 119 -4.39 6.86 -10.59
C GLU A 119 -3.94 7.63 -9.35
N VAL A 120 -4.00 7.01 -8.16
CA VAL A 120 -3.48 7.59 -6.92
C VAL A 120 -1.98 7.79 -7.03
N ARG A 121 -1.24 6.78 -7.50
CA ARG A 121 0.20 6.89 -7.74
C ARG A 121 0.51 7.97 -8.77
N ALA A 122 -0.19 7.99 -9.91
CA ALA A 122 0.00 9.01 -10.94
C ALA A 122 -0.29 10.42 -10.42
N ARG A 123 -1.28 10.60 -9.53
CA ARG A 123 -1.57 11.87 -8.84
C ARG A 123 -0.40 12.27 -7.96
N CYS A 124 0.05 11.38 -7.07
CA CYS A 124 1.18 11.65 -6.18
C CYS A 124 2.46 12.04 -6.95
N GLU A 125 2.77 11.35 -8.05
CA GLU A 125 3.95 11.63 -8.88
C GLU A 125 3.88 12.98 -9.61
N ARG A 126 2.68 13.54 -9.83
CA ARG A 126 2.50 14.89 -10.38
C ARG A 126 2.67 15.99 -9.33
N GLU A 127 2.74 15.63 -8.05
CA GLU A 127 2.84 16.56 -6.92
C GLU A 127 4.13 16.33 -6.12
N PRO A 128 5.33 16.57 -6.70
CA PRO A 128 6.61 16.28 -6.04
C PRO A 128 6.81 17.08 -4.74
N GLU A 129 6.22 18.27 -4.64
CA GLU A 129 6.19 19.10 -3.44
C GLU A 129 5.49 18.41 -2.26
N LEU A 130 4.53 17.53 -2.52
CA LEU A 130 3.86 16.73 -1.50
C LEU A 130 4.49 15.34 -1.36
N LEU A 131 4.88 14.71 -2.48
CA LEU A 131 5.51 13.40 -2.47
C LEU A 131 6.86 13.38 -1.73
N ARG A 132 7.54 14.52 -1.59
CA ARG A 132 8.74 14.65 -0.74
C ARG A 132 8.46 14.39 0.75
N HIS A 133 7.19 14.47 1.19
CA HIS A 133 6.80 14.11 2.56
C HIS A 133 6.83 12.58 2.79
N GLY A 134 7.14 11.80 1.75
CA GLY A 134 7.48 10.39 1.87
C GLY A 134 6.26 9.49 2.08
N SER A 135 6.47 8.41 2.82
CA SER A 135 5.47 7.35 3.05
C SER A 135 4.17 7.89 3.66
N GLY A 136 4.24 8.89 4.54
CA GLY A 136 3.07 9.47 5.18
C GLY A 136 2.09 10.13 4.20
N TYR A 137 2.59 10.85 3.18
CA TYR A 137 1.72 11.42 2.14
C TYR A 137 1.10 10.35 1.25
N VAL A 138 1.85 9.27 0.96
CA VAL A 138 1.31 8.13 0.21
C VAL A 138 0.19 7.42 0.98
N LEU A 139 0.36 7.19 2.29
CA LEU A 139 -0.70 6.64 3.14
C LEU A 139 -1.95 7.51 3.09
N TYR A 140 -1.78 8.83 3.30
CA TYR A 140 -2.88 9.79 3.18
C TYR A 140 -3.59 9.64 1.84
N ALA A 141 -2.85 9.64 0.73
CA ALA A 141 -3.41 9.59 -0.61
C ALA A 141 -4.16 8.27 -0.89
N LEU A 142 -3.71 7.15 -0.33
CA LEU A 142 -4.39 5.87 -0.41
C LEU A 142 -5.71 5.87 0.39
N ILE A 143 -5.67 6.36 1.64
CA ILE A 143 -6.87 6.45 2.49
C ILE A 143 -7.90 7.40 1.87
N ASP A 144 -7.46 8.58 1.43
CA ASP A 144 -8.28 9.57 0.71
C ASP A 144 -9.00 8.93 -0.48
N ALA A 145 -8.25 8.19 -1.30
CA ALA A 145 -8.83 7.50 -2.45
C ALA A 145 -9.79 6.35 -2.08
N VAL A 146 -9.64 5.71 -0.91
CA VAL A 146 -10.61 4.73 -0.42
C VAL A 146 -11.88 5.43 0.08
N VAL A 147 -11.74 6.51 0.85
CA VAL A 147 -12.87 7.29 1.37
C VAL A 147 -13.68 7.92 0.23
N ASP A 148 -13.00 8.47 -0.79
CA ASP A 148 -13.63 9.04 -1.98
C ASP A 148 -14.54 8.05 -2.71
N ARG A 149 -14.20 6.75 -2.68
CA ARG A 149 -15.01 5.70 -3.32
C ARG A 149 -16.34 5.46 -2.63
N TYR A 150 -16.50 5.88 -1.38
CA TYR A 150 -17.79 5.75 -0.69
C TYR A 150 -18.81 6.80 -1.15
N PHE A 151 -18.38 7.97 -1.64
CA PHE A 151 -19.31 9.06 -1.99
C PHE A 151 -20.34 8.70 -3.08
N PRO A 152 -19.99 7.99 -4.17
CA PRO A 152 -20.99 7.59 -5.17
C PRO A 152 -21.98 6.51 -4.69
N ILE A 153 -21.72 5.91 -3.53
CA ILE A 153 -22.51 4.80 -2.95
C ILE A 153 -23.50 5.31 -1.90
N LEU A 154 -23.13 6.38 -1.18
CA LEU A 154 -23.95 7.05 -0.17
C LEU A 154 -25.02 7.97 -0.80
#